data_AF-A0A9D7TXC3-F1
#
_entry.id   AF-A0A9D7TXC3-F1
#
_cell.length_a   1.000
_cell.length_b   1.000
_cell.length_c   1.000
_cell.angle_alpha   90.00
_cell.angle_beta   90.00
_cell.angle_gamma   90.00
#
_symmetry.space_group_name_H-M   'P 1'
#
loop_
_entity.id
_entity.type
_entity.pdbx_description
1 polymer ?
#
loop_
_entity_poly.entity_id
_entity_poly.type
_entity_poly.pdbx_seq_one_letter_code
_entity_poly.pdbx_strand_id
1 'polypeptide(L)'
;MPNWNTIKSYTNETDRHNFSPVINAHQKANEGFKKLNYYLHRYFIDTNKLSMLSLEDYAYLTQCLQYYILKNSIAMHRSKYPTNMGTLLWQLNDCWPVTSWSVTDFSREPKAAWYAVKEGYRDDIHDVKDSIYPKNINLKNLHSP
;
A
#
# COMPACT_ATOMS: atom_id res chain seq x y z
N MET A 1 0.72 5.14 2.71
CA MET A 1 1.25 6.53 2.86
C MET A 1 1.66 7.07 1.50
N PRO A 2 1.90 8.38 1.31
CA PRO A 2 2.42 8.91 0.04
C PRO A 2 3.90 8.52 -0.16
N ASN A 3 4.51 8.90 -1.28
CA ASN A 3 5.94 8.68 -1.52
C ASN A 3 6.78 9.48 -0.52
N TRP A 4 8.01 9.02 -0.25
CA TRP A 4 8.89 9.66 0.72
C TRP A 4 9.20 11.12 0.36
N ASN A 5 9.34 11.44 -0.93
CA ASN A 5 9.50 12.81 -1.40
C ASN A 5 8.31 13.70 -1.04
N THR A 6 7.09 13.20 -1.19
CA THR A 6 5.87 13.90 -0.77
C THR A 6 5.80 14.03 0.75
N ILE A 7 6.26 13.05 1.54
CA ILE A 7 6.36 13.20 3.01
C ILE A 7 7.29 14.36 3.38
N LYS A 8 8.47 14.44 2.75
CA LYS A 8 9.42 15.53 2.98
C LYS A 8 8.87 16.90 2.61
N SER A 9 7.91 16.99 1.67
CA SER A 9 7.37 18.28 1.23
C SER A 9 6.44 18.95 2.26
N TYR A 10 5.92 18.20 3.23
CA TYR A 10 5.05 18.75 4.28
C TYR A 10 5.59 18.53 5.71
N THR A 11 6.82 18.03 5.86
CA THR A 11 7.45 17.75 7.17
C THR A 11 8.84 18.37 7.30
N ASN A 12 9.13 18.94 8.47
CA ASN A 12 10.51 19.23 8.87
C ASN A 12 11.19 17.96 9.39
N GLU A 13 12.51 17.99 9.54
CA GLU A 13 13.28 16.83 10.03
C GLU A 13 12.79 16.33 11.41
N THR A 14 12.44 17.26 12.30
CA THR A 14 11.91 16.95 13.63
C THR A 14 10.53 16.28 13.61
N ASP A 15 9.77 16.44 12.52
CA ASP A 15 8.42 15.88 12.37
C ASP A 15 8.43 14.47 11.75
N ARG A 16 9.60 13.98 11.28
CA ARG A 16 9.75 12.73 10.51
C ARG A 16 9.86 11.49 11.39
N HIS A 17 8.93 11.36 12.32
CA HIS A 17 8.74 10.14 13.09
C HIS A 17 7.28 9.68 13.00
N ASN A 18 7.07 8.40 13.28
CA ASN A 18 5.73 7.82 13.23
C ASN A 18 4.77 8.57 14.16
N PHE A 19 3.59 8.88 13.63
CA PHE A 19 2.48 9.51 14.35
C PHE A 19 2.81 10.88 14.98
N SER A 20 3.77 11.62 14.42
CA SER A 20 3.98 13.03 14.79
C SER A 20 2.71 13.86 14.57
N PRO A 21 2.55 15.02 15.24
CA PRO A 21 1.39 15.88 15.04
C PRO A 21 1.14 16.24 13.57
N VAL A 22 2.21 16.53 12.82
CA VAL A 22 2.14 16.86 11.39
C VAL A 22 1.71 15.64 10.56
N ILE A 23 2.24 14.45 10.84
CA ILE A 23 1.85 13.22 10.14
C ILE A 23 0.37 12.88 10.43
N ASN A 24 -0.08 13.01 11.68
CA ASN A 24 -1.48 12.81 12.06
C ASN A 24 -2.41 13.84 11.42
N ALA A 25 -1.98 15.09 11.29
CA ALA A 25 -2.76 16.13 10.62
C ALA A 25 -3.02 15.78 9.14
N HIS A 26 -2.12 15.03 8.49
CA HIS A 26 -2.25 14.57 7.10
C HIS A 26 -2.85 13.16 6.99
N GLN A 27 -3.59 12.72 8.01
CA GLN A 27 -4.42 11.53 7.97
C GLN A 27 -5.85 11.93 8.37
N LYS A 28 -6.83 11.72 7.47
CA LYS A 28 -8.24 12.12 7.68
C LYS A 28 -9.24 10.97 7.75
N ALA A 29 -8.80 9.74 7.51
CA ALA A 29 -9.69 8.59 7.57
C ALA A 29 -9.91 8.15 9.02
N ASN A 30 -11.16 7.84 9.37
CA ASN A 30 -11.46 7.30 10.69
C ASN A 30 -10.60 6.05 10.98
N GLU A 31 -9.87 6.08 12.11
CA GLU A 31 -8.94 5.03 12.54
C GLU A 31 -7.85 4.67 11.50
N GLY A 32 -7.43 5.61 10.64
CA GLY A 32 -6.57 5.32 9.50
C GLY A 32 -5.28 4.57 9.83
N PHE A 33 -4.46 5.11 10.74
CA PHE A 33 -3.21 4.45 11.14
C PHE A 33 -3.44 3.15 11.92
N LYS A 34 -4.51 3.06 12.72
CA LYS A 34 -4.90 1.82 13.39
C LYS A 34 -5.22 0.71 12.38
N LYS A 35 -5.93 1.04 11.30
CA LYS A 35 -6.21 0.11 10.19
C LYS A 35 -4.94 -0.28 9.42
N LEU A 36 -4.05 0.67 9.14
CA LEU A 36 -2.76 0.37 8.52
C LEU A 36 -1.94 -0.60 9.38
N ASN A 37 -1.82 -0.32 10.68
CA ASN A 37 -1.10 -1.20 11.62
C ASN A 37 -1.72 -2.60 11.67
N TYR A 38 -3.05 -2.69 11.72
CA TYR A 38 -3.76 -3.98 11.69
C TYR A 38 -3.42 -4.81 10.44
N TYR A 39 -3.44 -4.18 9.26
CA TYR A 39 -3.18 -4.89 8.01
C TYR A 39 -1.70 -5.20 7.80
N LEU A 40 -0.79 -4.33 8.23
CA LEU A 40 0.64 -4.63 8.27
C LEU A 40 0.92 -5.85 9.16
N HIS A 41 0.32 -5.88 10.35
CA HIS A 41 0.38 -7.03 11.25
C HIS A 41 -0.15 -8.32 10.60
N ARG A 42 -1.27 -8.20 9.89
CA ARG A 42 -1.91 -9.34 9.24
C ARG A 42 -1.06 -9.92 8.10
N TYR A 43 -0.45 -9.08 7.27
CA TYR A 43 0.12 -9.52 6.00
C TYR A 43 1.65 -9.45 5.90
N PHE A 44 2.33 -8.54 6.60
CA PHE A 44 3.74 -8.24 6.33
C PHE A 44 4.69 -8.45 7.52
N ILE A 45 4.32 -8.05 8.73
CA ILE A 45 5.29 -7.96 9.83
C ILE A 45 4.64 -8.14 11.19
N ASP A 46 5.34 -8.71 12.18
CA ASP A 46 4.81 -8.83 13.55
C ASP A 46 4.81 -7.48 14.29
N THR A 47 3.92 -7.34 15.27
CA THR A 47 3.69 -6.08 16.01
C THR A 47 4.95 -5.54 16.68
N ASN A 48 5.80 -6.41 17.24
CA ASN A 48 7.02 -6.00 17.93
C ASN A 48 8.02 -5.32 16.98
N LYS A 49 8.07 -5.76 15.72
CA LYS A 49 8.93 -5.14 14.70
C LYS A 49 8.27 -3.91 14.08
N LEU A 50 6.94 -3.90 13.98
CA LEU A 50 6.17 -2.77 13.47
C LEU A 50 6.44 -1.48 14.28
N SER A 51 6.52 -1.57 15.61
CA SER A 51 6.81 -0.41 16.46
C SER A 51 8.25 0.10 16.35
N MET A 52 9.15 -0.65 15.75
CA MET A 52 10.56 -0.30 15.56
C MET A 52 10.85 0.32 14.18
N LEU A 53 9.87 0.34 13.28
CA LEU A 53 10.06 0.91 11.94
C LEU A 53 10.31 2.41 12.02
N SER A 54 11.24 2.90 11.21
CA SER A 54 11.32 4.33 10.91
C SER A 54 10.06 4.80 10.17
N LEU A 55 9.85 6.11 10.07
CA LEU A 55 8.75 6.64 9.27
C LEU A 55 8.89 6.26 7.78
N GLU A 56 10.12 6.25 7.28
CA GLU A 56 10.41 5.89 5.89
C GLU A 56 10.10 4.41 5.62
N ASP A 57 10.55 3.51 6.50
CA ASP A 57 10.24 2.08 6.40
C ASP A 57 8.75 1.80 6.54
N TYR A 58 8.08 2.51 7.46
CA TYR A 58 6.64 2.42 7.63
C TYR A 58 5.90 2.88 6.36
N ALA A 59 6.31 4.02 5.79
CA ALA A 59 5.73 4.52 4.55
C ALA A 59 5.91 3.52 3.40
N TYR A 60 7.12 2.98 3.22
CA TYR A 60 7.43 1.95 2.25
C TYR A 60 6.56 0.71 2.44
N LEU A 61 6.51 0.16 3.65
CA LEU A 61 5.76 -1.07 3.92
C LEU A 61 4.25 -0.88 3.74
N THR A 62 3.69 0.29 4.06
CA THR A 62 2.28 0.59 3.77
C THR A 62 2.00 0.67 2.26
N GLN A 63 2.97 1.08 1.43
CA GLN A 63 2.82 1.04 -0.01
C GLN A 63 2.90 -0.40 -0.55
N CYS A 64 3.82 -1.23 -0.04
CA CYS A 64 3.85 -2.66 -0.36
C CYS A 64 2.55 -3.37 0.01
N LEU A 65 1.97 -3.01 1.17
CA LEU A 65 0.66 -3.48 1.58
C LEU A 65 -0.43 -3.09 0.58
N GLN A 66 -0.49 -1.82 0.17
CA GLN A 66 -1.48 -1.35 -0.80
C GLN A 66 -1.33 -2.07 -2.15
N TYR A 67 -0.10 -2.25 -2.63
CA TYR A 67 0.21 -3.04 -3.83
C TYR A 67 -0.36 -4.46 -3.72
N TYR A 68 -0.01 -5.16 -2.63
CA TYR A 68 -0.41 -6.55 -2.41
C TYR A 68 -1.94 -6.67 -2.38
N ILE A 69 -2.63 -5.78 -1.67
CA ILE A 69 -4.09 -5.83 -1.57
C ILE A 69 -4.74 -5.57 -2.93
N LEU A 70 -4.33 -4.54 -3.66
CA LEU A 70 -4.96 -4.20 -4.94
C LEU A 70 -4.71 -5.28 -6.01
N LYS A 71 -3.48 -5.80 -6.12
CA LYS A 71 -3.16 -6.93 -7.02
C LYS A 71 -4.15 -8.09 -6.79
N ASN A 72 -4.28 -8.51 -5.53
CA ASN A 72 -5.11 -9.65 -5.15
C ASN A 72 -6.61 -9.39 -5.31
N SER A 73 -7.08 -8.18 -5.01
CA SER A 73 -8.48 -7.78 -5.20
C SER A 73 -8.87 -7.73 -6.67
N ILE A 74 -8.01 -7.16 -7.52
CA ILE A 74 -8.25 -7.06 -8.97
C ILE A 74 -8.29 -8.46 -9.60
N ALA A 75 -7.30 -9.31 -9.28
CA ALA A 75 -7.25 -10.71 -9.72
C ALA A 75 -8.55 -11.45 -9.35
N MET A 76 -9.00 -11.31 -8.11
CA MET A 76 -10.24 -11.92 -7.64
C MET A 76 -11.45 -11.41 -8.42
N HIS A 77 -11.60 -10.09 -8.60
CA HIS A 77 -12.73 -9.52 -9.33
C HIS A 77 -12.77 -10.00 -10.78
N ARG A 78 -11.64 -10.00 -11.50
CA ARG A 78 -11.54 -10.48 -12.89
C ARG A 78 -11.84 -11.97 -13.00
N SER A 79 -11.39 -12.79 -12.05
CA SER A 79 -11.65 -14.24 -12.05
C SER A 79 -13.13 -14.63 -11.90
N LYS A 80 -13.99 -13.68 -11.51
CA LYS A 80 -15.42 -13.88 -11.30
C LYS A 80 -16.28 -13.51 -12.51
N TYR A 81 -15.69 -13.17 -13.66
CA TYR A 81 -16.43 -13.09 -14.91
C TYR A 81 -17.15 -14.43 -15.19
N PRO A 82 -18.42 -14.43 -15.63
CA PRO A 82 -19.27 -13.28 -15.97
C PRO A 82 -20.13 -12.73 -14.81
N THR A 83 -20.06 -13.31 -13.61
CA THR A 83 -20.84 -12.81 -12.45
C THR A 83 -20.40 -11.41 -12.01
N ASN A 84 -19.10 -11.12 -12.10
CA ASN A 84 -18.56 -9.78 -11.93
C ASN A 84 -18.07 -9.23 -13.27
N MET A 85 -18.60 -8.07 -13.67
CA MET A 85 -18.35 -7.45 -14.97
C MET A 85 -17.43 -6.24 -14.89
N GLY A 86 -16.90 -5.88 -13.72
CA GLY A 86 -16.00 -4.75 -13.60
C GLY A 86 -15.48 -4.50 -12.20
N THR A 87 -14.47 -3.62 -12.12
CA THR A 87 -13.91 -3.18 -10.85
C THR A 87 -13.41 -1.75 -11.00
N LEU A 88 -13.83 -0.88 -10.09
CA LEU A 88 -13.37 0.50 -10.00
C LEU A 88 -12.62 0.67 -8.69
N LEU A 89 -11.39 1.19 -8.78
CA LEU A 89 -10.57 1.40 -7.60
C LEU A 89 -10.90 2.76 -6.95
N TRP A 90 -10.93 2.77 -5.62
CA TRP A 90 -10.86 4.00 -4.85
C TRP A 90 -9.45 4.14 -4.28
N GLN A 91 -8.64 5.14 -4.66
CA GLN A 91 -8.90 6.27 -5.57
C GLN A 91 -7.70 6.48 -6.53
N LEU A 92 -7.86 7.28 -7.58
CA LEU A 92 -6.77 7.50 -8.54
C LEU A 92 -5.67 8.40 -7.94
N ASN A 93 -6.03 9.61 -7.52
CA ASN A 93 -5.10 10.66 -7.15
C ASN A 93 -5.45 11.35 -5.82
N ASP A 94 -4.56 12.23 -5.37
CA ASP A 94 -4.80 13.14 -4.24
C ASP A 94 -5.02 14.59 -4.68
N CYS A 95 -5.70 15.36 -3.83
CA CYS A 95 -5.90 16.80 -3.99
C CYS A 95 -4.94 17.66 -3.13
N TRP A 96 -4.18 17.04 -2.22
CA TRP A 96 -3.19 17.66 -1.33
C TRP A 96 -2.24 16.58 -0.76
N PRO A 97 -1.06 16.91 -0.21
CA PRO A 97 -0.15 15.92 0.37
C PRO A 97 -0.81 15.20 1.55
N VAL A 98 -1.11 13.90 1.43
CA VAL A 98 -1.92 13.21 2.45
C VAL A 98 -1.66 11.71 2.47
N THR A 99 -1.95 11.06 3.60
CA THR A 99 -2.13 9.60 3.65
C THR A 99 -3.55 9.23 3.23
N SER A 100 -3.70 8.70 2.01
CA SER A 100 -4.97 8.30 1.40
C SER A 100 -4.88 6.94 0.69
N TRP A 101 -5.97 6.57 0.02
CA TRP A 101 -6.10 5.39 -0.85
C TRP A 101 -5.61 5.61 -2.29
N SER A 102 -5.08 6.79 -2.61
CA SER A 102 -4.68 7.10 -3.98
C SER A 102 -3.57 6.18 -4.47
N VAL A 103 -3.53 5.91 -5.78
CA VAL A 103 -2.45 5.16 -6.42
C VAL A 103 -1.37 6.07 -7.00
N THR A 104 -1.66 7.35 -7.20
CA THR A 104 -0.69 8.42 -7.40
C THR A 104 -0.80 9.43 -6.28
N ASP A 105 0.31 9.90 -5.73
CA ASP A 105 0.26 10.93 -4.68
C ASP A 105 -0.08 12.33 -5.23
N PHE A 106 -0.02 13.34 -4.36
CA PHE A 106 -0.33 14.73 -4.71
C PHE A 106 0.56 15.28 -5.83
N SER A 107 1.83 14.90 -5.83
CA SER A 107 2.82 15.29 -6.83
C SER A 107 2.64 14.53 -8.16
N ARG A 108 1.58 13.71 -8.27
CA ARG A 108 1.30 12.81 -9.41
C ARG A 108 2.35 11.72 -9.59
N GLU A 109 3.17 11.48 -8.57
CA GLU A 109 4.13 10.38 -8.62
C GLU A 109 3.39 9.05 -8.38
N PRO A 110 3.67 8.00 -9.17
CA PRO A 110 3.09 6.68 -8.96
C PRO A 110 3.57 6.11 -7.63
N LYS A 111 2.63 5.61 -6.82
CA LYS A 111 2.93 4.76 -5.66
C LYS A 111 3.12 3.32 -6.11
N ALA A 112 3.59 2.43 -5.24
CA ALA A 112 3.66 1.00 -5.54
C ALA A 112 2.33 0.47 -6.11
N ALA A 113 1.21 0.85 -5.50
CA ALA A 113 -0.13 0.49 -5.93
C ALA A 113 -0.47 0.78 -7.41
N TRP A 114 0.11 1.82 -8.02
CA TRP A 114 -0.06 2.12 -9.44
C TRP A 114 0.38 0.93 -10.30
N TYR A 115 1.53 0.34 -9.97
CA TYR A 115 2.10 -0.78 -10.72
C TYR A 115 1.26 -2.04 -10.55
N ALA A 116 0.70 -2.30 -9.36
CA ALA A 116 -0.25 -3.41 -9.16
C ALA A 116 -1.50 -3.24 -10.04
N VAL A 117 -2.05 -2.03 -10.11
CA VAL A 117 -3.23 -1.73 -10.93
C VAL A 117 -2.91 -1.87 -12.42
N LYS A 118 -1.75 -1.35 -12.85
CA LYS A 118 -1.30 -1.43 -14.23
C LYS A 118 -1.18 -2.88 -14.71
N GLU A 119 -0.53 -3.74 -13.93
CA GLU A 119 -0.40 -5.16 -14.27
C GLU A 119 -1.75 -5.90 -14.17
N GLY A 120 -2.52 -5.67 -13.09
CA GLY A 120 -3.78 -6.39 -12.88
C GLY A 120 -4.89 -6.08 -13.89
N TYR A 121 -4.78 -4.98 -14.64
CA TYR A 121 -5.73 -4.61 -15.70
C TYR A 121 -5.26 -4.89 -17.11
N ARG A 122 -4.14 -5.60 -17.27
CA ARG A 122 -3.74 -6.12 -18.57
C ARG A 122 -4.77 -7.10 -19.14
N ASP A 123 -4.98 -7.02 -20.44
CA ASP A 123 -5.92 -7.91 -21.15
C ASP A 123 -5.25 -9.23 -21.57
N ASP A 124 -3.92 -9.23 -21.68
CA ASP A 124 -3.13 -10.40 -22.08
C ASP A 124 -2.75 -11.32 -20.92
N ILE A 125 -3.01 -10.91 -19.67
CA ILE A 125 -2.69 -11.68 -18.47
C ILE A 125 -3.91 -11.77 -17.54
N HIS A 126 -4.16 -12.96 -17.02
CA HIS A 126 -5.06 -13.16 -15.90
C HIS A 126 -4.26 -13.37 -14.63
N ASP A 127 -4.08 -12.28 -13.87
CA ASP A 127 -3.39 -12.35 -12.59
C ASP A 127 -4.07 -13.34 -11.64
N VAL A 128 -3.24 -14.13 -10.97
CA VAL A 128 -3.68 -15.09 -9.96
C VAL A 128 -3.47 -14.49 -8.58
N LYS A 129 -4.47 -14.68 -7.72
CA LYS A 129 -4.39 -14.30 -6.32
C LYS A 129 -3.25 -15.08 -5.63
N ASP A 130 -2.41 -14.37 -4.91
CA ASP A 130 -1.38 -14.94 -4.06
C ASP A 130 -2.03 -15.83 -2.98
N SER A 131 -1.54 -17.06 -2.86
CA SER A 131 -2.03 -18.04 -1.89
C SER A 131 -1.35 -17.92 -0.52
N ILE A 132 -0.18 -17.26 -0.46
CA ILE A 132 0.64 -17.12 0.74
C ILE A 132 0.76 -15.64 1.10
N TYR A 133 0.55 -15.32 2.37
CA TYR A 133 0.76 -13.96 2.86
C TYR A 133 2.24 -13.59 2.86
N PRO A 134 2.61 -12.33 2.55
CA PRO A 134 4.00 -11.90 2.47
C PRO A 134 4.86 -12.29 3.68
N LYS A 135 4.33 -12.15 4.90
CA LYS A 135 5.04 -12.52 6.14
C LYS A 135 5.37 -14.01 6.29
N ASN A 136 4.70 -14.87 5.53
CA ASN A 136 4.87 -16.32 5.56
C ASN A 136 5.71 -16.83 4.38
N ILE A 137 6.21 -15.95 3.50
CA ILE A 137 7.04 -16.35 2.38
C ILE A 137 8.42 -16.77 2.90
N ASN A 138 8.82 -18.01 2.59
CA ASN A 138 10.18 -18.46 2.88
C ASN A 138 11.13 -17.97 1.79
N LEU A 139 11.81 -16.86 2.06
CA LEU A 139 12.74 -16.25 1.10
C LEU A 139 13.97 -17.11 0.77
N LYS A 140 14.30 -18.11 1.61
CA LYS A 140 15.45 -19.01 1.37
C LYS A 140 15.25 -19.92 0.15
N ASN A 141 14.01 -20.11 -0.29
CA ASN A 141 13.68 -20.99 -1.42
C ASN A 141 13.49 -20.24 -2.75
N LEU A 142 13.68 -18.92 -2.79
CA LEU A 142 13.55 -18.11 -4.01
C LEU A 142 14.83 -18.13 -4.89
N HIS A 143 15.90 -18.74 -4.39
CA HIS A 143 17.12 -19.02 -5.14
C HIS A 143 17.25 -20.54 -5.35
N SER A 144 16.40 -21.11 -6.19
CA SER A 144 16.73 -22.36 -6.88
C SER A 144 16.75 -22.03 -8.38
N PRO A 145 17.85 -22.32 -9.09
CA PRO A 145 18.03 -21.95 -10.50
C PRO A 145 17.01 -22.62 -11.42
#